data_AF-A0A6B3IH22-F1
#
_entry.id   AF-A0A6B3IH22-F1
#
_cell.length_a   1.000
_cell.length_b   1.000
_cell.length_c   1.000
_cell.angle_alpha   90.00
_cell.angle_beta   90.00
_cell.angle_gamma   90.00
#
_symmetry.space_group_name_H-M   'P 1'
#
loop_
_entity.id
_entity.type
_entity.pdbx_description
1 polymer ?
#
loop_
_entity_poly.entity_id
_entity_poly.type
_entity_poly.pdbx_seq_one_letter_code
_entity_poly.pdbx_strand_id
1 'polypeptide(L)'
;DGGDVFVHSSVLPAGVDALKPGQRVEFGVVAGQRGDQALSVVVLDPTPSVAAAQRRKPDELASIVQDLTTVLENITPQLERGRYPDKAAGAQIAGLLRAVADQLDV
;
A
#
# COMPACT_ATOMS: atom_id res chain seq x y z
N ASP A 1 16.68 19.60 -9.99
CA ASP A 1 15.83 20.07 -11.10
C ASP A 1 16.28 19.43 -12.39
N GLY A 2 15.85 18.18 -12.62
CA GLY A 2 16.03 17.48 -13.90
C GLY A 2 14.88 17.86 -14.81
N GLY A 3 15.19 18.23 -16.06
CA GLY A 3 14.18 18.55 -17.06
C GLY A 3 13.37 17.33 -17.50
N ASP A 4 12.31 17.57 -18.25
CA ASP A 4 11.51 16.50 -18.85
C ASP A 4 12.27 15.83 -19.99
N VAL A 5 12.26 14.49 -20.01
CA VAL A 5 12.93 13.68 -21.04
C VAL A 5 11.87 12.97 -21.88
N PHE A 6 12.02 13.08 -23.20
CA PHE A 6 11.09 12.44 -24.12
C PHE A 6 11.40 10.94 -24.26
N VAL A 7 10.39 10.10 -24.09
CA VAL A 7 10.49 8.65 -24.22
C VAL A 7 9.73 8.20 -25.47
N HIS A 8 10.44 7.60 -26.42
CA HIS A 8 9.83 7.00 -27.60
C HIS A 8 9.42 5.54 -27.33
N SER A 9 8.35 5.04 -27.96
CA SER A 9 7.87 3.67 -27.74
C SER A 9 8.91 2.59 -28.08
N SER A 10 9.83 2.89 -29.00
CA SER A 10 10.91 1.99 -29.42
C SER A 10 11.97 1.72 -28.34
N VAL A 11 12.03 2.53 -27.29
CA VAL A 11 13.02 2.38 -26.20
C VAL A 11 12.43 1.72 -24.96
N LEU A 12 11.15 1.31 -25.03
CA LEU A 12 10.49 0.55 -23.96
C LEU A 12 11.01 -0.90 -23.92
N PRO A 13 11.07 -1.52 -22.73
CA PRO A 13 11.38 -2.93 -22.60
C PRO A 13 10.42 -3.82 -23.39
N ALA A 14 10.90 -4.99 -23.80
CA ALA A 14 10.04 -6.00 -24.42
C ALA A 14 8.84 -6.35 -23.50
N GLY A 15 7.63 -6.30 -24.05
CA GLY A 15 6.39 -6.55 -23.30
C GLY A 15 5.80 -5.34 -22.57
N VAL A 16 6.38 -4.14 -22.73
CA VAL A 16 5.84 -2.88 -22.19
C VAL A 16 5.37 -2.00 -23.35
N ASP A 17 4.06 -1.92 -23.56
CA ASP A 17 3.48 -1.13 -24.65
C ASP A 17 3.42 0.37 -24.33
N ALA A 18 3.32 0.72 -23.04
CA ALA A 18 3.27 2.10 -22.56
C ALA A 18 3.70 2.20 -21.09
N LEU A 19 4.28 3.33 -20.72
CA LEU A 19 4.53 3.69 -19.32
C LEU A 19 3.27 4.29 -18.69
N LYS A 20 2.98 3.90 -17.45
CA LYS A 20 1.88 4.47 -16.67
C LYS A 20 2.35 5.72 -15.90
N PRO A 21 1.48 6.72 -15.69
CA PRO A 21 1.80 7.84 -14.80
C PRO A 21 2.24 7.34 -13.41
N GLY A 22 3.33 7.90 -12.89
CA GLY A 22 3.90 7.51 -11.59
C GLY A 22 4.75 6.23 -11.61
N GLN A 23 4.88 5.56 -12.76
CA GLN A 23 5.76 4.40 -12.91
C GLN A 23 7.22 4.84 -12.83
N ARG A 24 7.97 4.21 -11.93
CA ARG A 24 9.39 4.50 -11.77
C ARG A 24 10.18 3.80 -12.85
N VAL A 25 11.10 4.54 -13.46
CA VAL A 25 11.95 4.04 -14.54
C VAL A 25 13.37 4.55 -14.34
N GLU A 26 14.34 3.75 -14.74
CA GLU A 26 15.73 4.17 -14.95
C GLU A 26 15.94 4.37 -16.44
N PHE A 27 16.61 5.46 -16.83
CA PHE A 27 16.82 5.76 -18.24
C PHE A 27 18.15 6.45 -18.50
N GLY A 28 18.75 6.14 -19.65
CA GLY A 28 19.90 6.87 -20.18
C GLY A 28 19.45 8.04 -21.04
N VAL A 29 20.04 9.23 -20.85
CA VAL A 29 19.71 10.44 -21.62
C VAL A 29 20.72 10.69 -22.73
N VAL A 30 20.24 11.08 -23.90
CA VAL A 30 21.06 11.59 -25.01
C VAL A 30 20.47 12.91 -25.53
N ALA A 31 21.34 13.86 -25.86
CA ALA A 31 20.92 15.12 -26.47
C ALA A 31 20.49 14.88 -27.93
N GLY A 32 19.19 15.03 -28.21
CA GLY A 32 18.62 14.88 -29.54
C GLY A 32 18.35 16.22 -30.23
N GLN A 33 17.99 16.19 -31.52
CA GLN A 33 17.68 17.41 -32.30
C GLN A 33 16.48 18.23 -31.77
N ARG A 34 15.67 17.66 -30.86
CA ARG A 34 14.46 18.28 -30.30
C ARG A 34 14.48 18.35 -28.77
N GLY A 35 15.64 18.20 -28.15
CA GLY A 35 15.82 18.10 -26.69
C GLY A 35 16.28 16.72 -26.24
N ASP A 36 16.38 16.56 -24.92
CA ASP A 36 16.87 15.34 -24.27
C ASP A 36 15.90 14.17 -24.50
N GLN A 37 16.42 13.05 -25.00
CA GLN A 37 15.66 11.83 -25.29
C GLN A 37 16.20 10.65 -24.48
N ALA A 38 15.29 9.76 -24.06
CA ALA A 38 15.66 8.51 -23.43
C ALA A 38 16.13 7.50 -24.49
N LEU A 39 17.35 6.96 -24.31
CA LEU A 39 17.93 5.95 -25.21
C LEU A 39 17.52 4.52 -24.83
N SER A 40 17.38 4.26 -23.54
CA SER A 40 16.99 2.99 -22.98
C SER A 40 16.19 3.25 -21.72
N VAL A 41 15.07 2.56 -21.56
CA VAL A 41 14.25 2.63 -20.36
C VAL A 41 14.21 1.26 -19.70
N VAL A 42 14.53 1.20 -18.41
CA VAL A 42 14.31 0.04 -17.56
C VAL A 42 13.15 0.38 -16.64
N VAL A 43 12.09 -0.42 -16.69
CA VAL A 43 11.00 -0.30 -15.71
C VAL A 43 11.50 -0.86 -14.39
N LEU A 44 11.45 -0.02 -13.35
CA LEU A 44 11.75 -0.47 -12.00
C LEU A 44 10.49 -1.07 -11.40
N ASP A 45 10.67 -2.13 -10.59
CA ASP A 45 9.59 -2.65 -9.77
C ASP A 45 9.01 -1.51 -8.92
N PRO A 46 7.67 -1.46 -8.76
CA PRO A 46 7.08 -0.47 -7.89
C PRO A 46 7.68 -0.65 -6.50
N THR A 47 8.41 0.37 -6.03
CA THR A 47 8.74 0.47 -4.60
C THR A 47 7.43 0.28 -3.84
N PRO A 48 7.39 -0.56 -2.79
CA PRO A 48 6.20 -0.66 -1.96
C PRO A 48 5.74 0.75 -1.61
N SER A 49 4.46 1.03 -1.86
CA SER A 49 3.88 2.35 -1.62
C SER A 49 4.19 2.76 -0.17
N VAL A 50 4.25 4.07 0.10
CA VAL A 50 4.46 4.56 1.48
C VAL A 50 3.45 3.94 2.44
N ALA A 51 2.23 3.69 1.96
CA ALA A 51 1.19 3.00 2.69
C ALA A 51 1.53 1.50 2.95
N ALA A 52 2.00 0.76 1.94
CA ALA A 52 2.47 -0.62 2.11
C ALA A 52 3.70 -0.74 3.02
N ALA A 53 4.58 0.26 3.02
CA ALA A 53 5.74 0.33 3.90
C ALA A 53 5.39 0.67 5.36
N GLN A 54 4.22 1.28 5.60
CA GLN A 54 3.69 1.55 6.95
C GLN A 54 2.87 0.39 7.53
N ARG A 55 2.57 -0.65 6.74
CA ARG A 55 1.92 -1.85 7.25
C ARG A 55 2.82 -2.53 8.29
N ARG A 56 2.20 -2.98 9.38
CA ARG A 56 2.80 -3.97 10.27
C ARG A 56 3.18 -5.22 9.49
N LYS A 57 4.18 -5.94 9.98
CA LYS A 57 4.53 -7.25 9.43
C LYS A 57 3.34 -8.22 9.56
N PRO A 58 3.14 -9.15 8.61
CA PRO A 58 2.03 -10.09 8.66
C PRO A 58 1.91 -10.85 9.98
N ASP A 59 3.02 -11.33 10.54
CA ASP A 59 3.02 -12.08 11.81
C ASP A 59 2.56 -11.21 13.00
N GLU A 60 2.94 -9.94 13.02
CA GLU A 60 2.50 -9.00 14.05
C GLU A 60 1.01 -8.70 13.91
N LEU A 61 0.53 -8.49 12.68
CA LEU A 61 -0.90 -8.27 12.42
C LEU A 61 -1.71 -9.51 12.76
N ALA A 62 -1.21 -10.71 12.45
CA ALA A 62 -1.85 -11.98 12.80
C ALA A 62 -2.01 -12.13 14.32
N SER A 63 -0.98 -11.79 15.10
CA SER A 63 -1.07 -11.78 16.57
C SER A 63 -2.14 -10.82 17.07
N ILE A 64 -2.19 -9.59 16.52
CA ILE A 64 -3.20 -8.58 16.90
C ILE A 64 -4.62 -9.06 16.56
N VAL A 65 -4.81 -9.68 15.39
CA VAL A 65 -6.10 -10.23 14.96
C VAL A 65 -6.54 -11.37 15.88
N GLN A 66 -5.61 -12.23 16.30
CA GLN A 66 -5.89 -13.31 17.26
C GLN A 66 -6.32 -12.76 18.62
N ASP A 67 -5.63 -11.75 19.14
CA ASP A 67 -5.98 -11.08 20.39
C ASP A 67 -7.36 -10.40 20.29
N LEU A 68 -7.63 -9.73 19.17
CA LEU A 68 -8.92 -9.10 18.89
C LEU A 68 -10.05 -10.14 18.84
N THR A 69 -9.82 -11.29 18.21
CA THR A 69 -10.79 -12.40 18.16
C THR A 69 -11.14 -12.86 19.58
N THR A 70 -10.13 -13.04 20.43
CA THR A 70 -10.30 -13.42 21.83
C THR A 70 -11.13 -12.37 22.61
N VAL A 71 -10.87 -11.08 22.38
CA VAL A 71 -11.67 -10.00 22.99
C VAL A 71 -13.12 -10.03 22.51
N LEU A 72 -13.35 -10.27 21.22
CA LEU A 72 -14.70 -10.36 20.65
C LEU A 72 -15.47 -11.57 21.20
N GLU A 73 -14.83 -12.73 21.30
CA GLU A 73 -15.40 -13.94 21.89
C GLU A 73 -15.89 -13.70 23.34
N ASN A 74 -15.14 -12.92 24.12
CA ASN A 74 -15.51 -12.59 25.50
C ASN A 74 -16.78 -11.72 25.61
N ILE A 75 -17.10 -10.91 24.60
CA ILE A 75 -18.31 -10.06 24.60
C ILE A 75 -19.52 -10.73 23.96
N THR A 76 -19.32 -11.75 23.11
CA THR A 76 -20.39 -12.46 22.41
C THR A 76 -21.52 -12.94 23.34
N PRO A 77 -21.26 -13.61 24.49
CA PRO A 77 -22.34 -14.08 25.38
C PRO A 77 -23.16 -12.95 26.00
N GLN A 78 -22.59 -11.74 26.14
CA GLN A 78 -23.32 -10.58 26.65
C GLN A 78 -24.27 -10.05 25.58
N LEU A 79 -23.78 -9.94 24.34
CA LEU A 79 -24.55 -9.52 23.18
C LEU A 79 -25.71 -10.48 22.90
N GLU A 80 -25.48 -11.79 22.99
CA GLU A 80 -26.53 -12.83 22.88
C GLU A 80 -27.63 -12.66 23.92
N ARG A 81 -27.30 -12.12 25.10
CA ARG A 81 -28.26 -11.80 26.17
C ARG A 81 -28.87 -10.39 26.02
N GLY A 82 -28.65 -9.73 24.88
CA GLY A 82 -29.17 -8.40 24.58
C GLY A 82 -28.48 -7.27 25.34
N ARG A 83 -27.26 -7.50 25.85
CA ARG A 83 -26.50 -6.51 26.63
C ARG A 83 -25.22 -6.14 25.90
N TYR A 84 -25.03 -4.84 25.68
CA TYR A 84 -23.76 -4.32 25.18
C TYR A 84 -22.74 -4.20 26.31
N PRO A 85 -21.43 -4.29 26.00
CA PRO A 85 -20.38 -3.90 26.94
C PRO A 85 -20.56 -2.43 27.36
N ASP A 86 -19.97 -2.06 28.50
CA ASP A 86 -20.01 -0.68 28.96
C ASP A 86 -19.36 0.28 27.94
N LYS A 87 -19.60 1.59 28.12
CA LYS A 87 -19.14 2.62 27.19
C LYS A 87 -17.62 2.61 27.01
N ALA A 88 -16.86 2.35 28.07
CA ALA A 88 -15.40 2.37 28.01
C ALA A 88 -14.88 1.16 27.24
N ALA A 89 -15.37 -0.04 27.59
CA ALA A 89 -15.04 -1.28 26.89
C ALA A 89 -15.46 -1.23 25.41
N GLY A 90 -16.68 -0.77 25.11
CA GLY A 90 -17.16 -0.60 23.75
C GLY A 90 -16.30 0.35 22.91
N ALA A 91 -15.88 1.49 23.49
CA ALA A 91 -14.99 2.44 22.82
C ALA A 91 -13.61 1.83 22.52
N GLN A 92 -13.06 1.08 23.47
CA GLN A 92 -11.78 0.39 23.30
C GLN A 92 -11.85 -0.66 22.18
N ILE A 93 -12.88 -1.51 22.19
CA ILE A 93 -13.07 -2.57 21.18
C ILE A 93 -13.25 -1.95 19.78
N ALA A 94 -14.06 -0.89 19.67
CA ALA A 94 -14.24 -0.19 18.40
C ALA A 94 -12.96 0.47 17.90
N GLY A 95 -12.09 0.96 18.79
CA GLY A 95 -10.77 1.47 18.44
C GLY A 95 -9.85 0.38 17.87
N LEU A 96 -9.82 -0.80 18.50
CA LEU A 96 -9.04 -1.93 18.03
C LEU A 96 -9.49 -2.41 16.64
N LEU A 97 -10.80 -2.56 16.42
CA LEU A 97 -11.36 -2.94 15.13
C LEU A 97 -10.97 -1.97 14.01
N ARG A 98 -11.05 -0.66 14.27
CA ARG A 98 -10.63 0.38 13.30
C ARG A 98 -9.14 0.30 13.01
N ALA A 99 -8.32 0.19 14.04
CA ALA A 99 -6.87 0.10 13.86
C ALA A 99 -6.46 -1.12 13.03
N VAL A 100 -7.13 -2.27 13.19
CA VAL A 100 -6.89 -3.45 12.35
C VAL A 100 -7.39 -3.22 10.92
N ALA A 101 -8.57 -2.63 10.75
CA ALA A 101 -9.12 -2.30 9.43
C ALA A 101 -8.17 -1.38 8.65
N ASP A 102 -7.62 -0.34 9.28
CA ASP A 102 -6.67 0.60 8.69
C ASP A 102 -5.37 -0.09 8.22
N GLN A 103 -4.97 -1.21 8.83
CA GLN A 103 -3.80 -1.99 8.40
C GLN A 103 -4.08 -2.88 7.19
N LEU A 104 -5.34 -3.31 7.03
CA LEU A 104 -5.79 -4.17 5.94
C LEU A 104 -6.15 -3.36 4.69
N ASP A 105 -6.76 -2.19 4.85
CA ASP A 105 -7.26 -1.29 3.79
C ASP A 105 -6.17 -0.37 3.22
N VAL A 106 -5.11 -0.97 2.67
CA VAL A 106 -3.90 -0.27 2.18
C VAL A 106 -3.56 -0.62 0.73
#